data_AF-Q4VP36-F1
#
_entry.id   AF-Q4VP36-F1
#
_cell.length_a   1.000
_cell.length_b   1.000
_cell.length_c   1.000
_cell.angle_alpha   90.00
_cell.angle_beta   90.00
_cell.angle_gamma   90.00
#
_symmetry.space_group_name_H-M   'P 1'
#
loop_
_entity.id
_entity.type
_entity.pdbx_description
1 polymer ?
#
loop_
_entity_poly.entity_id
_entity_poly.type
_entity_poly.pdbx_seq_one_letter_code
_entity_poly.pdbx_strand_id
1 'polypeptide(L)'
;ADVYKSGNGSIRQQAVYEYDNHGNVVITKLPHQVSSAAVMEQIANELKQQKITWIKNIQDESDDKEPVKIVLYSATIKKNIKKIMGHLLATTDLEKSFRVNMNMIGLDNRPQVKNLLDILNEWLEYRKHTLRRRLQTSLDKVLDRLHILEGLLIAFLNIDEVIDIIRNYDDSSG
;
A
#
# COMPACT_ATOMS: atom_id res chain seq x y z
N ALA A 1 3.50 9.40 17.03
CA ALA A 1 2.62 10.36 16.33
C ALA A 1 3.40 11.38 15.50
N ASP A 2 4.67 11.64 15.81
CA ASP A 2 5.45 12.72 15.16
C ASP A 2 5.83 12.42 13.71
N VAL A 3 6.01 11.14 13.33
CA VAL A 3 6.35 10.74 11.95
C VAL A 3 5.36 11.29 10.92
N TYR A 4 4.06 11.26 11.24
CA TYR A 4 3.02 11.76 10.34
C TYR A 4 2.94 13.29 10.30
N LYS A 5 3.44 13.97 11.34
CA LYS A 5 3.50 15.44 11.40
C LYS A 5 4.74 16.00 10.69
N SER A 6 5.88 15.30 10.77
CA SER A 6 7.15 15.75 10.22
C SER A 6 7.43 15.26 8.80
N GLY A 7 6.76 14.20 8.33
CA GLY A 7 7.13 13.55 7.07
C GLY A 7 8.29 12.56 7.19
N ASN A 8 8.98 12.53 8.33
CA ASN A 8 10.24 11.81 8.51
C ASN A 8 10.31 11.14 9.88
N GLY A 9 10.88 9.93 9.94
CA GLY A 9 11.21 9.30 11.21
C GLY A 9 11.43 7.80 11.07
N SER A 10 11.10 7.06 12.12
CA SER A 10 11.18 5.60 12.13
C SER A 10 9.96 4.99 12.79
N ILE A 11 9.58 3.81 12.29
CA ILE A 11 8.53 2.97 12.87
C ILE A 11 9.17 1.63 13.19
N ARG A 12 8.96 1.14 14.41
CA ARG A 12 9.47 -0.14 14.87
C ARG A 12 8.34 -1.16 14.80
N GLN A 13 8.62 -2.33 14.25
CA GLN A 13 7.71 -3.47 14.30
C GLN A 13 8.39 -4.63 15.01
N GLN A 14 7.59 -5.36 15.76
CA GLN A 14 8.01 -6.51 16.54
C GLN A 14 7.24 -7.74 16.07
N ALA A 15 7.92 -8.88 16.03
CA ALA A 15 7.30 -10.17 15.82
C ALA A 15 6.26 -10.48 16.92
N VAL A 16 5.18 -11.14 16.52
CA VAL A 16 4.17 -11.65 17.46
C VAL A 16 4.53 -13.07 17.83
N TYR A 17 4.58 -13.34 19.13
CA TYR A 17 4.91 -14.65 19.66
C TYR A 17 4.06 -15.00 20.87
N GLU A 18 3.87 -16.30 21.08
CA GLU A 18 3.10 -16.88 22.17
C GLU A 18 3.91 -17.96 22.88
N TYR A 19 3.47 -18.32 24.08
CA TYR A 19 4.09 -19.40 24.85
C TYR A 19 3.19 -20.61 24.81
N ASP A 20 3.73 -21.74 24.36
CA ASP A 20 3.03 -23.02 24.38
C ASP A 20 2.95 -23.59 25.82
N ASN A 21 2.05 -24.54 26.02
CA ASN A 21 1.84 -25.27 27.28
C ASN A 21 3.13 -25.93 27.78
N HIS A 22 3.97 -26.40 26.86
CA HIS A 22 5.28 -26.99 27.12
C HIS A 22 6.37 -25.95 27.47
N GLY A 23 6.05 -24.66 27.43
CA GLY A 23 6.98 -23.56 27.70
C GLY A 23 7.86 -23.17 26.51
N ASN A 24 7.58 -23.65 25.31
CA ASN A 24 8.25 -23.22 24.08
C ASN A 24 7.75 -21.84 23.63
N VAL A 25 8.53 -21.13 22.83
CA VAL A 25 8.08 -19.89 22.18
C VAL A 25 7.67 -20.20 20.75
N VAL A 26 6.46 -19.82 20.38
CA VAL A 26 5.93 -19.96 19.02
C VAL A 26 5.77 -18.58 18.42
N ILE A 27 6.51 -18.30 17.35
CA ILE A 27 6.45 -17.03 16.62
C ILE A 27 5.45 -17.21 15.49
N THR A 28 4.39 -16.41 15.50
CA THR A 28 3.24 -16.54 14.59
C THR A 28 3.21 -15.47 13.52
N LYS A 29 3.90 -14.33 13.74
CA LYS A 29 4.00 -13.24 12.77
C LYS A 29 5.38 -12.60 12.83
N LEU A 30 5.93 -12.31 11.65
CA LEU A 30 7.21 -11.60 11.50
C LEU A 30 6.98 -10.14 11.07
N PRO A 31 7.95 -9.25 11.32
CA PRO A 31 7.93 -7.90 10.78
C PRO A 31 7.89 -7.88 9.25
N HIS A 32 7.45 -6.76 8.66
CA HIS A 32 7.38 -6.60 7.22
C HIS A 32 8.76 -6.80 6.55
N GLN A 33 8.80 -7.47 5.39
CA GLN A 33 10.03 -7.78 4.65
C GLN A 33 11.09 -8.55 5.46
N VAL A 34 10.66 -9.37 6.42
CA VAL A 34 11.52 -10.32 7.13
C VAL A 34 11.13 -11.73 6.71
N SER A 35 12.09 -12.53 6.26
CA SER A 35 11.85 -13.93 5.91
C SER A 35 12.10 -14.83 7.11
N SER A 36 11.27 -15.88 7.25
CA SER A 36 11.44 -16.89 8.31
C SER A 36 12.84 -17.53 8.27
N ALA A 37 13.31 -17.85 7.06
CA ALA A 37 14.64 -18.43 6.86
C ALA A 37 15.78 -17.54 7.37
N ALA A 38 15.75 -16.22 7.10
CA ALA A 38 16.80 -15.31 7.55
C ALA A 38 16.83 -15.18 9.08
N VAL A 39 15.65 -15.10 9.72
CA VAL A 39 15.54 -15.09 11.19
C VAL A 39 16.06 -16.40 11.78
N MET A 40 15.70 -17.53 11.19
CA MET A 40 16.19 -18.84 11.65
C MET A 40 17.71 -18.95 11.54
N GLU A 41 18.30 -18.45 10.45
CA GLU A 41 19.74 -18.45 10.26
C GLU A 41 20.46 -17.56 11.29
N GLN A 42 19.93 -16.37 11.58
CA GLN A 42 20.45 -15.49 12.63
C GLN A 42 20.45 -16.19 13.99
N ILE A 43 19.32 -16.79 14.37
CA ILE A 43 19.19 -17.51 15.64
C ILE A 43 20.11 -18.74 15.68
N ALA A 44 20.20 -19.50 14.60
CA ALA A 44 21.10 -20.65 14.49
C ALA A 44 22.58 -20.24 14.61
N ASN A 45 22.96 -19.07 14.07
CA ASN A 45 24.31 -18.54 14.22
C ASN A 45 24.60 -18.10 15.67
N GLU A 46 23.64 -17.52 16.38
CA GLU A 46 23.80 -17.19 17.80
C GLU A 46 23.90 -18.45 18.69
N LEU A 47 23.16 -19.51 18.36
CA LEU A 47 23.28 -20.83 18.99
C LEU A 47 24.67 -21.45 18.77
N LYS A 48 25.18 -21.44 17.53
CA LYS A 48 26.53 -21.94 17.21
C LYS A 48 27.63 -21.18 17.95
N GLN A 49 27.44 -19.87 18.15
CA GLN A 49 28.37 -19.02 18.90
C GLN A 49 28.24 -19.16 20.42
N GLN A 50 27.38 -20.07 20.92
CA GLN A 50 27.09 -20.28 22.34
C GLN A 50 26.65 -19.00 23.09
N LYS A 51 26.15 -17.98 22.36
CA LYS A 51 25.62 -16.75 22.97
C LYS A 51 24.31 -17.01 23.70
N ILE A 52 23.56 -18.01 23.25
CA ILE A 52 22.29 -18.41 23.84
C ILE A 52 22.37 -19.88 24.23
N THR A 53 22.63 -20.15 25.52
CA THR A 53 22.74 -21.52 26.06
C THR A 53 21.40 -22.15 26.46
N TRP A 54 20.32 -21.36 26.44
CA TRP A 54 19.01 -21.74 27.01
C TRP A 54 17.98 -22.18 25.95
N ILE A 55 18.31 -22.06 24.66
CA ILE A 55 17.52 -22.59 23.54
C ILE A 55 18.17 -23.90 23.12
N LYS A 56 17.37 -24.97 23.04
CA LYS A 56 17.83 -26.29 22.60
C LYS A 56 17.87 -26.39 21.09
N ASN A 57 16.79 -25.93 20.44
CA ASN A 57 16.63 -26.03 19.00
C ASN A 57 15.66 -24.96 18.48
N ILE A 58 15.74 -24.69 17.18
CA ILE A 58 14.80 -23.87 16.42
C ILE A 58 14.25 -24.71 15.26
N GLN A 59 12.96 -24.61 14.99
CA GLN A 59 12.33 -25.35 13.89
C GLN A 59 11.26 -24.50 13.20
N ASP A 60 11.21 -24.61 11.87
CA ASP A 60 10.09 -24.12 11.08
C ASP A 60 9.01 -25.19 11.02
N GLU A 61 7.82 -24.86 11.53
CA GLU A 61 6.62 -25.68 11.46
C GLU A 61 5.52 -24.98 10.66
N SER A 62 5.90 -24.06 9.76
CA SER A 62 4.95 -23.35 8.90
C SER A 62 4.23 -24.33 7.96
N ASP A 63 2.92 -24.18 7.83
CA ASP A 63 2.06 -24.97 6.95
C ASP A 63 1.05 -24.07 6.19
N ASP A 64 0.15 -24.67 5.40
CA ASP A 64 -0.85 -23.92 4.62
C ASP A 64 -1.85 -23.14 5.50
N LYS A 65 -2.02 -23.52 6.78
CA LYS A 65 -2.95 -22.88 7.73
C LYS A 65 -2.25 -21.82 8.58
N GLU A 66 -1.01 -22.08 8.97
CA GLU A 66 -0.12 -21.25 9.78
C GLU A 66 1.12 -20.89 8.93
N PRO A 67 1.02 -19.88 8.06
CA PRO A 67 2.06 -19.57 7.07
C PRO A 67 3.39 -19.12 7.69
N VAL A 68 3.38 -18.75 8.97
CA VAL A 68 4.57 -18.48 9.76
C VAL A 68 4.39 -19.14 11.12
N LYS A 69 5.19 -20.17 11.38
CA LYS A 69 5.25 -20.84 12.68
C LYS A 69 6.67 -21.27 12.98
N ILE A 70 7.41 -20.40 13.67
CA ILE A 70 8.76 -20.72 14.11
C ILE A 70 8.71 -21.10 15.59
N VAL A 71 9.14 -22.32 15.90
CA VAL A 71 9.13 -22.86 17.26
C VAL A 71 10.54 -22.84 17.84
N LEU A 72 10.71 -22.13 18.94
CA LEU A 72 11.92 -22.12 19.76
C LEU A 72 11.74 -23.08 20.92
N TYR A 73 12.44 -24.21 20.83
CA TYR A 73 12.44 -25.24 21.86
C TYR A 73 13.35 -24.83 23.01
N SER A 74 12.77 -24.62 24.18
CA SER A 74 13.55 -24.22 25.35
C SER A 74 14.22 -25.42 26.02
N ALA A 75 15.45 -25.21 26.50
CA ALA A 75 16.16 -26.19 27.33
C ALA A 75 15.82 -26.06 28.83
N THR A 76 15.11 -25.02 29.27
CA THR A 76 14.95 -24.68 30.71
C THR A 76 13.58 -24.07 31.04
N ILE A 77 13.25 -24.05 32.34
CA ILE A 77 12.03 -23.53 32.93
C ILE A 77 11.73 -22.07 32.50
N LYS A 78 10.42 -21.79 32.32
CA LYS A 78 9.75 -20.53 31.90
C LYS A 78 10.38 -19.20 32.35
N LYS A 79 11.08 -19.13 33.50
CA LYS A 79 11.61 -17.89 34.09
C LYS A 79 12.72 -17.22 33.26
N ASN A 80 13.47 -17.98 32.46
CA ASN A 80 14.55 -17.44 31.61
C ASN A 80 14.08 -17.02 30.20
N ILE A 81 12.90 -17.46 29.77
CA ILE A 81 12.47 -17.34 28.36
C ILE A 81 12.11 -15.91 27.97
N LYS A 82 11.56 -15.13 28.90
CA LYS A 82 11.33 -13.69 28.67
C LYS A 82 12.62 -12.90 28.42
N LYS A 83 13.71 -13.27 29.11
CA LYS A 83 15.02 -12.63 28.90
C LYS A 83 15.62 -13.02 27.55
N ILE A 84 15.44 -14.28 27.13
CA ILE A 84 15.86 -14.75 25.81
C ILE A 84 15.13 -13.99 24.71
N MET A 85 13.80 -13.85 24.81
CA MET A 85 13.06 -13.08 23.81
C MET A 85 13.49 -11.63 23.79
N GLY A 86 13.73 -10.99 24.94
CA GLY A 86 14.29 -9.64 24.97
C GLY A 86 15.65 -9.52 24.28
N HIS A 87 16.51 -10.54 24.40
CA HIS A 87 17.79 -10.59 23.69
C HIS A 87 17.59 -10.78 22.18
N LEU A 88 16.80 -11.79 21.78
CA LEU A 88 16.53 -12.09 20.37
C LEU A 88 15.88 -10.92 19.64
N LEU A 89 14.95 -10.22 20.28
CA LEU A 89 14.35 -9.01 19.72
C LEU A 89 15.40 -7.90 19.50
N ALA A 90 16.42 -7.81 20.34
CA ALA A 90 17.47 -6.80 20.20
C ALA A 90 18.56 -7.17 19.18
N THR A 91 18.80 -8.46 18.94
CA THR A 91 19.93 -8.94 18.11
C THR A 91 19.53 -9.51 16.75
N THR A 92 18.26 -9.89 16.58
CA THR A 92 17.75 -10.50 15.34
C THR A 92 16.67 -9.62 14.70
N ASP A 93 16.32 -9.94 13.45
CA ASP A 93 15.24 -9.26 12.71
C ASP A 93 13.82 -9.54 13.24
N LEU A 94 13.68 -10.19 14.40
CA LEU A 94 12.40 -10.29 15.12
C LEU A 94 11.88 -8.92 15.58
N GLU A 95 12.76 -7.93 15.74
CA GLU A 95 12.37 -6.52 15.88
C GLU A 95 13.10 -5.69 14.84
N LYS A 96 12.37 -4.95 14.01
CA LYS A 96 12.95 -4.18 12.91
C LYS A 96 12.45 -2.75 12.91
N SER A 97 13.38 -1.82 12.71
CA SER A 97 13.08 -0.40 12.55
C SER A 97 13.04 -0.03 11.08
N PHE A 98 11.91 0.51 10.63
CA PHE A 98 11.66 0.97 9.28
C PHE A 98 11.82 2.48 9.23
N ARG A 99 12.72 2.96 8.37
CA ARG A 99 12.88 4.39 8.12
C ARG A 99 11.69 4.87 7.28
N VAL A 100 11.08 5.96 7.72
CA VAL A 100 10.01 6.66 7.00
C VAL A 100 10.56 7.99 6.48
N ASN A 101 10.38 8.22 5.18
CA ASN A 101 10.62 9.49 4.53
C ASN A 101 9.55 9.70 3.46
N MET A 102 8.61 10.61 3.72
CA MET A 102 7.49 10.93 2.84
C MET A 102 7.87 12.00 1.81
N ASN A 103 8.95 11.74 1.06
CA ASN A 103 9.39 12.58 -0.04
C ASN A 103 8.63 12.21 -1.32
N MET A 104 7.97 13.19 -1.94
CA MET A 104 7.20 13.01 -3.17
C MET A 104 7.14 14.28 -4.01
N ILE A 105 6.74 14.14 -5.27
CA ILE A 105 6.54 15.27 -6.18
C ILE A 105 5.13 15.80 -5.98
N GLY A 106 5.01 17.09 -5.64
CA GLY A 106 3.72 17.76 -5.50
C GLY A 106 3.08 18.16 -6.83
N LEU A 107 1.90 18.77 -6.76
CA LEU A 107 1.20 19.41 -7.87
C LEU A 107 1.98 20.60 -8.47
N ASP A 108 2.91 21.16 -7.70
CA ASP A 108 3.87 22.18 -8.14
C ASP A 108 5.07 21.59 -8.91
N ASN A 109 5.09 20.27 -9.15
CA ASN A 109 6.15 19.52 -9.81
C ASN A 109 7.52 19.63 -9.11
N ARG A 110 7.54 19.90 -7.80
CA ARG A 110 8.78 19.95 -7.03
C ARG A 110 8.85 18.79 -6.03
N PRO A 111 10.03 18.18 -5.83
CA PRO A 111 10.21 17.16 -4.81
C PRO A 111 10.21 17.82 -3.42
N GLN A 112 9.37 17.32 -2.53
CA GLN A 112 9.26 17.82 -1.16
C GLN A 112 8.93 16.69 -0.19
N VAL A 113 9.50 16.75 1.01
CA VAL A 113 9.00 15.96 2.15
C VAL A 113 7.71 16.59 2.65
N LYS A 114 6.63 15.82 2.67
CA LYS A 114 5.30 16.28 3.08
C LYS A 114 4.82 15.52 4.30
N ASN A 115 4.07 16.20 5.17
CA ASN A 115 3.39 15.54 6.27
C ASN A 115 2.09 14.88 5.78
N LEU A 116 1.44 14.07 6.61
CA LEU A 116 0.25 13.33 6.22
C LEU A 116 -0.92 14.24 5.83
N LEU A 117 -1.08 15.38 6.51
CA LEU A 117 -2.16 16.34 6.23
C LEU A 117 -1.97 17.00 4.87
N ASP A 118 -0.75 17.43 4.57
CA ASP A 118 -0.39 18.05 3.29
C ASP A 118 -0.63 17.08 2.13
N ILE A 119 -0.20 15.82 2.29
CA ILE A 119 -0.40 14.75 1.28
C ILE A 119 -1.89 14.56 0.99
N LEU A 120 -2.73 14.45 2.03
CA LEU A 120 -4.15 14.24 1.87
C LEU A 120 -4.86 15.43 1.23
N ASN A 121 -4.51 16.65 1.64
CA ASN A 121 -5.09 17.86 1.07
C ASN A 121 -4.73 18.02 -0.42
N GLU A 122 -3.47 17.79 -0.77
CA GLU A 122 -3.00 17.88 -2.14
C GLU A 122 -3.61 16.78 -3.03
N TRP A 123 -3.73 15.56 -2.50
CA TRP A 123 -4.42 14.48 -3.20
C TRP A 123 -5.91 14.79 -3.42
N LEU A 124 -6.58 15.39 -2.43
CA LEU A 124 -7.97 15.81 -2.58
C LEU A 124 -8.13 16.88 -3.65
N GLU A 125 -7.22 17.85 -3.73
CA GLU A 125 -7.24 18.89 -4.76
C GLU A 125 -7.02 18.28 -6.14
N TYR A 126 -6.01 17.43 -6.28
CA TYR A 126 -5.78 16.64 -7.49
C TYR A 126 -7.06 15.90 -7.92
N ARG A 127 -7.70 15.21 -6.97
CA ARG A 127 -8.88 14.40 -7.24
C ARG A 127 -10.07 15.23 -7.70
N LYS A 128 -10.28 16.42 -7.13
CA LYS A 128 -11.31 17.37 -7.59
C LYS A 128 -11.05 17.81 -9.02
N HIS A 129 -9.81 18.14 -9.37
CA HIS A 129 -9.45 18.51 -10.75
C HIS A 129 -9.69 17.37 -11.73
N THR A 130 -9.27 16.14 -11.41
CA THR A 130 -9.55 14.98 -12.26
C THR A 130 -11.05 14.75 -12.45
N LEU A 131 -11.82 14.87 -11.37
CA LEU A 131 -13.27 14.69 -11.42
C LEU A 131 -13.94 15.76 -12.28
N ARG A 132 -13.57 17.04 -12.11
CA ARG A 132 -14.09 18.14 -12.93
C ARG A 132 -13.81 17.92 -14.41
N ARG A 133 -12.57 17.53 -14.77
CA ARG A 133 -12.21 17.24 -16.17
C ARG A 133 -13.06 16.11 -16.75
N ARG A 134 -13.26 15.02 -15.98
CA ARG A 134 -14.11 13.90 -16.41
C ARG A 134 -15.55 14.32 -16.63
N LEU A 135 -16.11 15.13 -15.72
CA LEU A 135 -17.48 15.62 -15.84
C LEU A 135 -17.62 16.59 -17.03
N GLN A 136 -16.63 17.47 -17.24
CA GLN A 136 -16.63 18.38 -18.38
C GLN A 136 -16.65 17.62 -19.71
N THR A 137 -15.78 16.61 -19.87
CA THR A 137 -15.81 15.76 -21.08
C THR A 137 -17.16 15.08 -21.30
N SER A 138 -17.86 14.71 -20.23
CA SER A 138 -19.21 14.13 -20.36
C SER A 138 -20.25 15.17 -20.73
N LEU A 139 -20.14 16.39 -20.17
CA LEU A 139 -21.03 17.51 -20.47
C LEU A 139 -20.89 17.94 -21.93
N ASP A 140 -19.66 18.10 -22.41
CA ASP A 140 -19.38 18.53 -23.79
C ASP A 140 -20.02 17.56 -24.80
N LYS A 141 -19.89 16.25 -24.59
CA LYS A 141 -20.56 15.23 -25.42
C LYS A 141 -22.07 15.35 -25.44
N VAL A 142 -22.68 15.71 -24.31
CA VAL A 142 -24.14 15.89 -24.21
C VAL A 142 -24.56 17.15 -24.96
N LEU A 143 -23.81 18.24 -24.82
CA LEU A 143 -24.06 19.50 -25.51
C LEU A 143 -23.91 19.36 -27.03
N ASP A 144 -22.85 18.70 -27.50
CA ASP A 144 -22.65 18.41 -28.93
C ASP A 144 -23.83 17.60 -29.50
N ARG A 145 -24.31 16.61 -28.73
CA ARG A 145 -25.46 15.81 -29.15
C ARG A 145 -26.74 16.65 -29.18
N LEU A 146 -26.94 17.53 -28.20
CA LEU A 146 -28.09 18.41 -28.12
C LEU A 146 -28.13 19.38 -29.31
N HIS A 147 -26.98 19.97 -29.67
CA HIS A 147 -26.87 20.86 -30.82
C HIS A 147 -27.25 20.18 -32.14
N ILE A 148 -26.79 18.95 -32.37
CA ILE A 148 -27.18 18.17 -33.55
C ILE A 148 -28.70 17.90 -33.56
N LEU A 149 -29.27 17.55 -32.41
CA LEU A 149 -30.70 17.27 -32.29
C LEU A 149 -31.56 18.51 -32.56
N GLU A 150 -31.13 19.70 -32.13
CA GLU A 150 -31.79 20.97 -32.45
C GLU A 150 -31.81 21.23 -33.95
N GLY A 151 -30.68 21.04 -34.65
CA GLY A 151 -30.60 21.19 -36.10
C GLY A 151 -31.51 20.21 -36.84
N LEU A 152 -31.54 18.94 -36.40
CA LEU A 152 -32.45 17.94 -36.97
C LEU A 152 -33.93 18.27 -36.73
N LEU A 153 -34.27 18.85 -35.58
CA LEU A 153 -35.65 19.28 -35.29
C LEU A 153 -36.08 20.41 -36.23
N ILE A 154 -35.22 21.40 -36.46
CA ILE A 154 -35.48 22.51 -37.39
C ILE A 154 -35.64 21.98 -38.82
N ALA A 155 -34.76 21.07 -39.25
CA ALA A 155 -34.84 20.44 -40.57
C ALA A 155 -36.13 19.61 -40.73
N PHE A 156 -36.55 18.91 -39.68
CA PHE A 156 -37.79 18.14 -39.68
C PHE A 156 -39.03 19.03 -39.81
N LEU A 157 -39.04 20.20 -39.16
CA LEU A 157 -40.15 21.16 -39.26
C LEU A 157 -40.28 21.79 -40.66
N ASN A 158 -39.18 21.88 -41.43
CA ASN A 158 -39.12 22.48 -42.77
C ASN A 158 -38.69 21.47 -43.84
N ILE A 159 -39.16 20.21 -43.72
CA ILE A 159 -38.58 19.08 -44.47
C ILE A 159 -38.68 19.23 -45.99
N ASP A 160 -39.77 19.80 -46.51
CA ASP A 160 -39.96 20.00 -47.95
C ASP A 160 -38.96 21.02 -48.52
N GLU A 161 -38.75 22.14 -47.81
CA GLU A 161 -37.79 23.18 -48.19
C GLU A 161 -36.35 22.65 -48.15
N VAL A 162 -36.00 21.86 -47.13
CA VAL A 162 -34.68 21.23 -47.03
C VAL A 162 -34.44 20.25 -48.20
N ILE A 163 -35.43 19.43 -48.56
CA ILE A 163 -35.33 18.49 -49.69
C ILE A 163 -35.18 19.24 -51.01
N ASP A 164 -35.94 20.32 -51.21
CA ASP A 164 -35.87 21.13 -52.43
C ASP A 164 -34.53 21.85 -52.56
N ILE A 165 -33.98 22.38 -51.47
CA ILE A 165 -32.62 22.95 -51.47
C ILE A 165 -31.61 21.87 -51.85
N ILE A 166 -31.61 20.71 -51.18
CA ILE A 166 -30.63 19.64 -51.46
C ILE A 166 -30.72 19.14 -52.92
N ARG A 167 -31.91 19.07 -53.51
CA ARG A 167 -32.11 18.61 -54.89
C ARG A 167 -31.69 19.61 -55.96
N ASN A 168 -31.83 20.91 -55.67
CA ASN A 168 -31.60 21.97 -56.64
C ASN A 168 -30.26 22.71 -56.42
N TYR A 169 -29.56 22.42 -55.32
CA TYR A 169 -28.26 22.99 -55.02
C TYR A 169 -27.17 22.20 -55.77
N ASP A 170 -26.49 22.86 -56.71
CA ASP A 170 -25.40 22.31 -57.50
C ASP A 170 -24.07 22.64 -56.80
N ASP A 171 -23.41 21.61 -56.24
CA ASP A 171 -22.21 21.77 -55.40
C ASP A 171 -20.98 22.02 -56.29
N SER A 172 -20.74 23.28 -56.64
CA SER A 172 -19.65 23.72 -57.53
C SER A 172 -18.36 24.08 -56.79
N SER A 173 -18.03 23.34 -55.73
CA SER A 173 -16.76 23.51 -54.99
C SER A 173 -16.31 22.18 -54.38
N GLY A 174 -15.64 21.38 -55.22
CA GLY A 174 -14.67 20.37 -54.76
C GLY A 174 -13.29 20.98 -54.55
#